data_AF-K1STY4-F1
#
_entry.id   AF-K1STY4-F1
#
_cell.length_a   1.000
_cell.length_b   1.000
_cell.length_c   1.000
_cell.angle_alpha   90.00
_cell.angle_beta   90.00
_cell.angle_gamma   90.00
#
_symmetry.space_group_name_H-M   'P 1'
#
loop_
_entity.id
_entity.type
_entity.pdbx_description
1 polymer ?
#
loop_
_entity_poly.entity_id
_entity_poly.type
_entity_poly.pdbx_seq_one_letter_code
_entity_poly.pdbx_strand_id
1 'polypeptide(L)'
;MDTTLTKIREKLVAGVDKRLDADTPVGFLLSGGLDSSLVCAIAAKKLGKPIRTFAIGMSEDAIDLKYAKQVADYLHADHTEVIINKEIVLNAL
;
A
#
# COMPACT_ATOMS: atom_id res chain seq x y z
N MET A 1 15.94 -15.87 18.57
CA MET A 1 14.72 -15.36 17.90
C MET A 1 14.93 -13.93 17.40
N ASP A 2 15.52 -13.05 18.22
CA ASP A 2 15.75 -11.64 17.90
C ASP A 2 16.60 -11.38 16.65
N THR A 3 17.65 -12.19 16.42
CA THR A 3 18.47 -12.07 15.20
C THR A 3 17.67 -12.31 13.92
N THR A 4 16.73 -13.27 13.93
CA THR A 4 15.92 -13.59 12.74
C THR A 4 14.91 -12.49 12.44
N LEU A 5 14.18 -12.03 13.46
CA LEU A 5 13.20 -10.94 13.30
C LEU A 5 13.87 -9.65 12.83
N THR A 6 15.05 -9.33 13.39
CA THR A 6 15.86 -8.19 12.97
C THR A 6 16.26 -8.31 11.50
N LYS A 7 16.78 -9.46 11.08
CA LYS A 7 17.17 -9.69 9.68
C LYS A 7 16.00 -9.62 8.71
N ILE A 8 14.82 -10.14 9.08
CA ILE A 8 13.61 -10.01 8.25
C ILE A 8 13.27 -8.55 8.04
N ARG A 9 13.20 -7.76 9.13
CA ARG A 9 12.90 -6.33 9.07
C ARG A 9 13.92 -5.58 8.20
N GLU A 10 15.21 -5.80 8.40
CA GLU A 10 16.27 -5.14 7.65
C GLU A 10 16.20 -5.46 6.15
N LYS A 11 15.98 -6.74 5.79
CA LYS A 11 15.88 -7.16 4.40
C LYS A 11 14.61 -6.64 3.73
N LEU A 12 13.49 -6.59 4.44
CA LEU A 12 12.26 -5.99 3.93
C LEU A 12 12.45 -4.48 3.68
N VAL A 13 13.03 -3.76 4.65
CA VAL A 13 13.32 -2.33 4.52
C VAL A 13 14.25 -2.06 3.33
N ALA A 14 15.34 -2.81 3.20
CA ALA A 14 16.27 -2.66 2.08
C ALA A 14 15.62 -3.01 0.73
N GLY A 15 14.72 -4.00 0.70
CA GLY A 15 14.00 -4.40 -0.50
C GLY A 15 13.04 -3.32 -1.02
N VAL A 16 12.34 -2.63 -0.11
CA VAL A 16 11.49 -1.48 -0.44
C VAL A 16 12.35 -0.30 -0.87
N ASP A 17 13.39 0.05 -0.10
CA ASP A 17 14.29 1.19 -0.35
C ASP A 17 14.89 1.15 -1.76
N LYS A 18 15.37 -0.02 -2.18
CA LYS A 18 15.91 -0.24 -3.53
C LYS A 18 14.91 0.07 -4.67
N ARG A 19 13.60 0.02 -4.39
CA ARG A 19 12.52 0.24 -5.38
C ARG A 19 11.93 1.66 -5.31
N LEU A 20 12.38 2.48 -4.37
CA LEU A 20 11.95 3.88 -4.26
C LEU A 20 12.76 4.81 -5.18
N ASP A 21 13.89 4.34 -5.70
CA ASP A 21 14.71 5.06 -6.67
C ASP A 21 14.02 5.02 -8.04
N ALA A 22 13.29 6.09 -8.36
CA ALA A 22 12.52 6.23 -9.59
C ALA A 22 12.57 7.68 -10.08
N ASP A 23 12.76 7.87 -11.39
CA ASP A 23 12.77 9.19 -12.04
C ASP A 23 11.37 9.84 -12.11
N THR A 24 10.33 9.12 -11.70
CA THR A 24 8.93 9.55 -11.80
C THR A 24 8.19 9.31 -10.48
N PRO A 25 7.04 9.99 -10.25
CA PRO A 25 6.25 9.79 -9.04
C PRO A 25 5.82 8.33 -8.86
N VAL A 26 6.08 7.78 -7.67
CA VAL A 26 5.73 6.40 -7.32
C VAL A 26 4.36 6.34 -6.64
N GLY A 27 3.48 5.46 -7.13
CA GLY A 27 2.21 5.10 -6.50
C GLY A 27 2.31 3.75 -5.80
N PHE A 28 1.50 3.55 -4.75
CA PHE A 28 1.50 2.35 -3.93
C PHE A 28 0.11 1.71 -3.90
N LEU A 29 0.04 0.39 -4.04
CA LEU A 29 -1.19 -0.35 -3.82
C LEU A 29 -1.35 -0.64 -2.32
N LEU A 30 -2.51 -0.29 -1.77
CA LEU A 30 -2.83 -0.45 -0.36
C LEU A 30 -4.17 -1.17 -0.20
N SER A 31 -4.13 -2.44 0.18
CA SER A 31 -5.34 -3.26 0.40
C SER A 31 -5.82 -3.28 1.84
N GLY A 32 -5.07 -2.68 2.77
CA GLY A 32 -5.33 -2.77 4.22
C GLY A 32 -4.80 -4.05 4.88
N GLY A 33 -4.34 -5.03 4.09
CA GLY A 33 -3.64 -6.22 4.60
C GLY A 33 -2.22 -5.90 5.13
N LEU A 34 -1.66 -6.83 5.89
CA LEU A 34 -0.35 -6.66 6.53
C LEU A 34 0.77 -6.32 5.52
N ASP A 35 0.84 -7.04 4.40
CA ASP A 35 1.95 -6.95 3.46
C ASP A 35 2.02 -5.59 2.77
N SER A 36 0.90 -5.14 2.20
CA SER A 36 0.80 -3.83 1.53
C SER A 36 0.98 -2.69 2.54
N SER A 37 0.49 -2.85 3.76
CA SER A 37 0.68 -1.88 4.85
C SER A 37 2.14 -1.74 5.26
N LEU A 38 2.89 -2.84 5.36
CA LEU A 38 4.32 -2.81 5.69
C LEU A 38 5.12 -2.11 4.59
N VAL A 39 4.85 -2.41 3.31
CA VAL A 39 5.51 -1.74 2.18
C VAL A 39 5.23 -0.24 2.20
N CYS A 40 3.97 0.16 2.34
CA CYS A 40 3.57 1.57 2.39
C CYS A 40 4.20 2.30 3.60
N ALA A 41 4.20 1.68 4.78
CA ALA A 41 4.79 2.27 5.98
C ALA A 41 6.30 2.49 5.86
N ILE A 42 7.02 1.53 5.26
CA ILE A 42 8.46 1.66 4.99
C ILE A 42 8.70 2.78 3.97
N ALA A 43 7.93 2.81 2.88
CA ALA A 43 8.05 3.82 1.85
C ALA A 43 7.78 5.23 2.37
N ALA A 44 6.69 5.43 3.11
CA ALA A 44 6.34 6.71 3.73
C ALA A 44 7.47 7.20 4.66
N LYS A 45 8.01 6.30 5.50
CA LYS A 45 9.13 6.63 6.38
C LYS A 45 10.41 6.99 5.62
N LYS A 46 10.72 6.28 4.54
CA LYS A 46 11.94 6.51 3.74
C LYS A 46 11.88 7.79 2.91
N LEU A 47 10.71 8.10 2.36
CA LEU A 47 10.51 9.29 1.52
C LEU A 47 10.31 10.57 2.35
N GLY A 48 9.87 10.46 3.60
CA GLY A 48 9.67 11.61 4.50
C GLY A 48 8.59 12.60 4.04
N LYS A 49 7.71 12.17 3.12
CA LYS A 49 6.61 12.95 2.56
C LYS A 49 5.38 12.05 2.36
N PRO A 50 4.16 12.63 2.26
CA PRO A 50 2.97 11.86 1.92
C PRO A 50 3.16 11.03 0.65
N ILE A 51 2.86 9.74 0.73
CA ILE A 51 2.87 8.82 -0.42
C ILE A 51 1.48 8.77 -1.06
N ARG A 52 1.40 8.49 -2.35
CA ARG A 52 0.13 8.29 -3.06
C ARG A 52 -0.27 6.83 -3.02
N THR A 53 -1.41 6.51 -2.41
CA THR A 53 -1.88 5.14 -2.23
C THR A 53 -3.20 4.90 -2.94
N PHE A 54 -3.38 3.71 -3.47
CA PHE A 54 -4.57 3.31 -4.22
C PHE A 54 -5.13 2.00 -3.66
N ALA A 55 -6.43 1.96 -3.41
CA ALA A 55 -7.17 0.77 -3.01
C ALA A 55 -8.32 0.51 -3.98
N ILE A 56 -8.58 -0.75 -4.30
CA ILE A 56 -9.72 -1.17 -5.13
C ILE A 56 -10.64 -2.05 -4.30
N GLY A 57 -11.96 -1.83 -4.40
CA GLY A 57 -12.96 -2.64 -3.71
C GLY A 57 -14.20 -2.88 -4.58
N MET A 58 -14.87 -4.01 -4.37
CA MET A 58 -16.13 -4.33 -5.04
C MET A 58 -17.28 -3.58 -4.37
N SER A 59 -18.23 -3.07 -5.16
CA SER A 59 -19.39 -2.32 -4.63
C SER A 59 -20.25 -3.11 -3.64
N GLU A 60 -20.25 -4.43 -3.74
CA GLU A 60 -21.05 -5.34 -2.90
C GLU A 60 -20.31 -5.73 -1.60
N ASP A 61 -18.98 -5.72 -1.60
CA ASP A 61 -18.14 -6.04 -0.44
C ASP A 61 -16.79 -5.30 -0.54
N ALA A 62 -16.68 -4.22 0.22
CA ALA A 62 -15.54 -3.31 0.20
C ALA A 62 -14.81 -3.27 1.56
N ILE A 63 -14.81 -4.38 2.31
CA ILE A 63 -14.19 -4.41 3.64
C ILE A 63 -12.68 -4.06 3.61
N ASP A 64 -11.99 -4.41 2.52
CA ASP A 64 -10.58 -4.07 2.32
C ASP A 64 -10.35 -2.56 2.20
N LEU A 65 -11.31 -1.80 1.62
CA LEU A 65 -11.22 -0.34 1.55
C LEU A 65 -11.21 0.30 2.94
N LYS A 66 -12.01 -0.25 3.87
CA LYS A 66 -12.04 0.22 5.26
C LYS A 66 -10.65 0.08 5.91
N TYR A 67 -9.99 -1.06 5.75
CA TYR A 67 -8.66 -1.28 6.32
C TYR A 67 -7.57 -0.49 5.59
N ALA A 68 -7.66 -0.39 4.27
CA ALA A 68 -6.76 0.46 3.48
C ALA A 68 -6.82 1.91 3.94
N LYS A 69 -8.02 2.43 4.16
CA LYS A 69 -8.24 3.78 4.70
C LYS A 69 -7.63 3.97 6.08
N GLN A 70 -7.80 3.02 7.01
CA GLN A 70 -7.19 3.09 8.33
C GLN A 70 -5.66 3.22 8.26
N VAL A 71 -5.03 2.46 7.38
CA VAL A 71 -3.57 2.50 7.19
C VAL A 71 -3.16 3.80 6.51
N ALA A 72 -3.90 4.25 5.50
CA ALA A 72 -3.62 5.50 4.82
C ALA A 72 -3.72 6.71 5.76
N ASP A 73 -4.76 6.76 6.59
CA ASP A 73 -4.97 7.80 7.59
C ASP A 73 -3.82 7.81 8.61
N TYR A 74 -3.37 6.63 9.06
CA TYR A 74 -2.21 6.49 9.96
C TYR A 74 -0.90 6.97 9.33
N LEU A 75 -0.72 6.74 8.03
CA LEU A 75 0.49 7.13 7.30
C LEU A 75 0.44 8.57 6.76
N HIS A 76 -0.68 9.27 6.92
CA HIS A 76 -0.95 10.57 6.29
C HIS A 76 -0.72 10.54 4.77
N ALA A 77 -1.18 9.46 4.12
CA ALA A 77 -1.04 9.27 2.68
C ALA A 77 -2.09 10.05 1.87
N ASP A 78 -1.75 10.41 0.64
CA ASP A 78 -2.71 10.86 -0.38
C ASP A 78 -3.44 9.62 -0.94
N HIS A 79 -4.58 9.28 -0.34
CA HIS A 79 -5.29 8.03 -0.60
C HIS A 79 -6.41 8.18 -1.62
N THR A 80 -6.46 7.27 -2.58
CA THR A 80 -7.54 7.16 -3.57
C THR A 80 -8.16 5.78 -3.48
N GLU A 81 -9.47 5.75 -3.26
CA GLU A 81 -10.27 4.52 -3.34
C GLU A 81 -10.96 4.43 -4.71
N VAL A 82 -10.93 3.25 -5.30
CA VAL A 82 -11.58 2.95 -6.59
C VAL A 82 -12.60 1.85 -6.36
N ILE A 83 -13.88 2.20 -6.48
CA ILE A 83 -14.96 1.22 -6.39
C ILE A 83 -15.25 0.66 -7.78
N ILE A 84 -15.24 -0.67 -7.89
CA ILE A 84 -15.58 -1.40 -9.12
C ILE A 84 -16.83 -2.26 -8.90
N ASN A 85 -17.49 -2.63 -9.99
CA ASN A 85 -18.62 -3.55 -9.97
C ASN A 85 -18.41 -4.66 -11.02
N LYS A 86 -19.30 -5.65 -11.02
CA LYS A 86 -19.22 -6.79 -11.93
C LYS A 86 -19.21 -6.37 -13.40
N GLU A 87 -19.98 -5.36 -13.78
CA GLU A 87 -20.07 -4.88 -15.16
C GLU A 87 -18.74 -4.28 -15.64
N ILE A 88 -18.10 -3.43 -14.81
CA ILE A 88 -16.77 -2.86 -15.10
C ILE A 88 -15.75 -3.97 -15.33
N VAL A 89 -15.75 -5.00 -14.47
CA VAL A 89 -14.82 -6.14 -14.60
C VAL A 89 -15.07 -6.91 -15.89
N LEU A 90 -16.34 -7.21 -16.21
CA LEU A 90 -16.69 -7.95 -17.43
C LEU A 90 -16.37 -7.19 -18.72
N ASN A 91 -16.52 -5.86 -18.72
CA ASN A 91 -16.23 -5.02 -19.87
C ASN A 91 -14.71 -4.83 -20.13
N ALA A 92 -13.86 -5.19 -19.17
CA ALA A 92 -12.41 -5.05 -19.28
C ALA A 92 -11.69 -6.32 -19.79
N LEU A 93 -12.43 -7.41 -20.01
CA LEU A 93 -11.96 -8.69 -20.56
C LEU A 93 -12.10 -8.73 -22.08
#